data_AF-A0A060CA49-F1
#
_entry.id   AF-A0A060CA49-F1
#
_cell.length_a   1.000
_cell.length_b   1.000
_cell.length_c   1.000
_cell.angle_alpha   90.00
_cell.angle_beta   90.00
_cell.angle_gamma   90.00
#
_symmetry.space_group_name_H-M   'P 1'
#
loop_
_entity.id
_entity.type
_entity.pdbx_description
1 polymer ?
#
loop_
_entity_poly.entity_id
_entity_poly.type
_entity_poly.pdbx_seq_one_letter_code
_entity_poly.pdbx_strand_id
1 'polypeptide(L)'
;MAKASKLVPFIKSWEGGFVNDPDDLGGATNKGITLATYEAYCKRKGYPKPTVARLKAMDDDTWYEIFKTMYWDRWKADNIVSQSVANIVVDWVWASGSYGVTRVQKILGVRADGIVG
;
A
#
# COMPACT_ATOMS: atom_id res chain seq x y z
N MET A 1 -17.44 -10.17 4.23
CA MET A 1 -16.01 -9.91 4.05
C MET A 1 -15.80 -8.54 3.45
N ALA A 2 -14.78 -7.81 3.89
CA ALA A 2 -14.44 -6.49 3.39
C ALA A 2 -14.03 -6.55 1.91
N LYS A 3 -14.14 -5.43 1.20
CA LYS A 3 -13.83 -5.33 -0.23
C LYS A 3 -12.85 -4.19 -0.49
N ALA A 4 -11.76 -4.49 -1.20
CA ALA A 4 -10.73 -3.51 -1.58
C ALA A 4 -11.30 -2.34 -2.37
N SER A 5 -12.22 -2.61 -3.30
CA SER A 5 -12.85 -1.59 -4.15
C SER A 5 -13.62 -0.51 -3.38
N LYS A 6 -14.00 -0.76 -2.11
CA LYS A 6 -14.65 0.25 -1.27
C LYS A 6 -13.67 1.25 -0.65
N LEU A 7 -12.39 0.88 -0.53
CA LEU A 7 -11.33 1.75 0.01
C LEU A 7 -10.65 2.57 -1.08
N VAL A 8 -10.54 2.04 -2.30
CA VAL A 8 -9.87 2.69 -3.44
C VAL A 8 -10.28 4.16 -3.66
N PRO A 9 -11.58 4.54 -3.65
CA PRO A 9 -11.96 5.94 -3.86
C PRO A 9 -11.42 6.89 -2.80
N PHE A 10 -11.34 6.43 -1.55
CA PHE A 10 -10.77 7.22 -0.45
C PHE A 10 -9.27 7.39 -0.63
N ILE A 11 -8.53 6.33 -0.94
CA ILE A 11 -7.08 6.41 -1.18
C ILE A 11 -6.78 7.35 -2.35
N LYS A 12 -7.48 7.17 -3.48
CA LYS A 12 -7.33 8.04 -4.66
C LYS A 12 -7.74 9.49 -4.43
N SER A 13 -8.63 9.78 -3.46
CA SER A 13 -9.02 11.17 -3.15
C SER A 13 -7.87 12.02 -2.61
N TRP A 14 -6.85 11.38 -2.02
CA TRP A 14 -5.65 12.04 -1.50
C TRP A 14 -4.51 12.04 -2.50
N GLU A 15 -4.65 11.35 -3.63
CA GLU A 15 -3.60 11.23 -4.62
C GLU A 15 -3.56 12.46 -5.53
N GLY A 16 -2.72 13.41 -5.11
CA GLY A 16 -2.11 14.38 -6.01
C GLY A 16 -1.14 13.72 -7.00
N GLY A 17 -0.73 14.50 -8.00
CA GLY A 17 0.20 14.07 -9.05
C GLY A 17 1.60 13.69 -8.54
N PHE A 18 2.53 13.54 -9.48
CA PHE A 18 3.92 13.17 -9.17
C PHE A 18 4.58 14.16 -8.20
N VAL A 19 5.14 13.64 -7.11
CA VAL A 19 5.96 14.39 -6.14
C VAL A 19 7.34 13.73 -6.09
N ASN A 20 8.39 14.53 -6.14
CA ASN A 20 9.77 14.10 -5.96
C ASN A 20 10.52 15.20 -5.23
N ASP A 21 10.27 15.30 -3.94
CA ASP A 21 10.95 16.23 -3.04
C ASP A 21 12.32 15.63 -2.66
N PRO A 22 13.44 16.35 -2.87
CA PRO A 22 14.77 15.91 -2.47
C PRO A 22 14.91 15.61 -0.97
N ASP A 23 14.11 16.25 -0.12
CA ASP A 23 14.13 16.08 1.33
C ASP A 23 13.19 14.94 1.80
N ASP A 24 12.38 14.36 0.90
CA ASP A 24 11.47 13.26 1.22
C ASP A 24 12.19 11.91 1.15
N LEU A 25 12.20 11.22 2.31
CA LEU A 25 12.71 9.86 2.45
C LEU A 25 12.00 8.85 1.53
N GLY A 26 10.76 9.14 1.11
CA GLY A 26 9.98 8.33 0.18
C GLY A 26 10.42 8.44 -1.29
N GLY A 27 11.14 9.51 -1.64
CA GLY A 27 11.60 9.80 -2.99
C GLY A 27 10.46 9.94 -4.02
N ALA A 28 10.76 9.64 -5.28
CA ALA A 28 9.81 9.74 -6.38
C ALA A 28 8.52 8.94 -6.10
N THR A 29 7.40 9.65 -6.02
CA THR A 29 6.07 9.12 -5.71
C THR A 29 5.09 9.57 -6.79
N ASN A 30 4.29 8.64 -7.31
CA ASN A 30 3.20 8.96 -8.21
C ASN A 30 1.95 8.25 -7.72
N LYS A 31 0.83 8.98 -7.60
CA LYS A 31 -0.43 8.40 -7.16
C LYS A 31 -0.22 7.58 -5.87
N GLY A 32 0.40 8.20 -4.86
CA GLY A 32 0.74 7.58 -3.56
C GLY A 32 1.67 6.35 -3.57
N ILE A 33 2.08 5.85 -4.73
CA ILE A 33 3.04 4.75 -4.87
C ILE A 33 4.45 5.31 -5.02
N THR A 34 5.33 4.96 -4.08
CA THR A 34 6.76 5.28 -4.16
C THR A 34 7.48 4.40 -5.17
N LEU A 35 8.60 4.88 -5.72
CA LEU A 35 9.46 4.08 -6.60
C LEU A 35 9.94 2.79 -5.91
N ALA A 36 10.22 2.85 -4.61
CA ALA A 36 10.62 1.69 -3.82
C ALA A 36 9.52 0.63 -3.71
N THR A 37 8.27 1.04 -3.47
CA THR A 37 7.11 0.12 -3.50
C THR A 37 6.94 -0.49 -4.89
N TYR A 38 7.05 0.32 -5.94
CA TYR A 38 6.90 -0.18 -7.31
C TYR A 38 8.02 -1.16 -7.68
N GLU A 39 9.26 -0.89 -7.26
CA GLU A 39 10.39 -1.80 -7.43
C GLU A 39 10.17 -3.13 -6.71
N ALA A 40 9.68 -3.10 -5.47
CA ALA A 40 9.34 -4.31 -4.73
C ALA A 40 8.23 -5.12 -5.42
N TYR A 41 7.21 -4.46 -5.96
CA TYR A 41 6.17 -5.10 -6.77
C TYR A 41 6.75 -5.74 -8.04
N CYS A 42 7.54 -5.00 -8.82
CA CYS A 42 8.17 -5.53 -10.04
C CYS A 42 9.05 -6.75 -9.73
N LYS A 43 9.84 -6.70 -8.66
CA LYS A 43 10.67 -7.83 -8.21
C LYS A 43 9.82 -9.07 -7.90
N ARG A 44 8.67 -8.92 -7.22
CA ARG A 44 7.76 -10.04 -6.92
C ARG A 44 7.14 -10.65 -8.18
N LYS A 45 6.92 -9.83 -9.21
CA LYS A 45 6.35 -10.26 -10.50
C LYS A 45 7.40 -10.76 -11.51
N GLY A 46 8.69 -10.64 -11.20
CA GLY A 46 9.77 -10.94 -12.14
C GLY A 46 9.90 -9.91 -13.26
N TYR A 47 9.37 -8.69 -13.08
CA TYR A 47 9.49 -7.59 -14.02
C TYR A 47 10.81 -6.83 -13.86
N PRO A 48 11.29 -6.15 -14.92
CA PRO A 48 12.45 -5.26 -14.82
C PRO A 48 12.24 -4.18 -13.75
N LYS A 49 13.33 -3.74 -13.13
CA LYS A 49 13.35 -2.62 -12.19
C LYS A 49 12.67 -1.40 -12.83
N PRO A 50 11.66 -0.78 -12.19
CA PRO A 50 10.97 0.35 -12.77
C PRO A 50 11.83 1.62 -12.74
N THR A 51 11.56 2.53 -13.67
CA THR A 51 12.15 3.87 -13.72
C THR A 51 11.15 4.91 -13.23
N VAL A 52 11.63 6.13 -12.92
CA VAL A 52 10.74 7.27 -12.59
C VAL A 52 9.76 7.57 -13.74
N ALA A 53 10.18 7.41 -15.00
CA ALA A 53 9.30 7.58 -16.15
C ALA A 53 8.18 6.53 -16.17
N ARG A 54 8.50 5.26 -15.89
CA ARG A 54 7.50 4.19 -15.77
C ARG A 54 6.57 4.40 -14.59
N LEU A 55 7.09 4.91 -13.47
CA LEU A 55 6.28 5.28 -12.30
C LEU A 55 5.25 6.37 -12.67
N LYS A 56 5.67 7.41 -13.39
CA LYS A 56 4.78 8.50 -13.88
C LYS A 56 3.71 8.00 -14.85
N ALA A 57 4.05 7.05 -15.71
CA ALA A 57 3.16 6.48 -16.72
C ALA A 57 2.30 5.31 -16.21
N MET A 58 2.23 5.08 -14.89
CA MET A 58 1.49 3.97 -14.31
C MET A 58 -0.02 4.09 -14.58
N ASP A 59 -0.57 3.05 -15.21
CA ASP A 59 -2.00 2.91 -15.44
C ASP A 59 -2.74 2.50 -14.16
N ASP A 60 -4.07 2.66 -14.20
CA ASP A 60 -4.93 2.44 -13.05
C ASP A 60 -5.04 0.96 -12.65
N ASP A 61 -4.85 0.05 -13.61
CA ASP A 61 -4.87 -1.40 -13.36
C ASP A 61 -3.63 -1.84 -12.59
N THR A 62 -2.45 -1.39 -13.02
CA THR A 62 -1.17 -1.60 -12.33
C THR A 62 -1.23 -0.97 -10.94
N TRP A 63 -1.74 0.27 -10.83
CA TRP A 63 -1.92 0.93 -9.54
C TRP A 63 -2.80 0.10 -8.61
N TYR A 64 -3.95 -0.39 -9.11
CA TYR A 64 -4.87 -1.20 -8.30
C TYR A 64 -4.26 -2.53 -7.89
N GLU A 65 -3.49 -3.17 -8.78
CA GLU A 65 -2.80 -4.41 -8.45
C GLU A 65 -1.73 -4.20 -7.37
N ILE A 66 -0.97 -3.10 -7.44
CA ILE A 66 -0.01 -2.73 -6.39
C ILE A 66 -0.75 -2.49 -5.08
N PHE A 67 -1.81 -1.68 -5.08
CA PHE A 67 -2.64 -1.43 -3.90
C PHE A 67 -3.16 -2.75 -3.29
N LYS A 68 -3.75 -3.63 -4.12
CA LYS A 68 -4.31 -4.91 -3.67
C LYS A 68 -3.23 -5.81 -3.08
N THR A 69 -2.16 -6.05 -3.81
CA THR A 69 -1.15 -7.07 -3.46
C THR A 69 -0.17 -6.61 -2.39
N MET A 70 0.16 -5.31 -2.34
CA MET A 70 1.19 -4.79 -1.44
C MET A 70 0.60 -4.26 -0.12
N TYR A 71 -0.67 -3.86 -0.09
CA TYR A 71 -1.31 -3.22 1.07
C TYR A 71 -2.51 -4.01 1.58
N TRP A 72 -3.53 -4.24 0.75
CA TRP A 72 -4.75 -4.94 1.16
C TRP A 72 -4.48 -6.40 1.54
N ASP A 73 -3.75 -7.13 0.71
CA ASP A 73 -3.41 -8.54 0.93
C ASP A 73 -2.39 -8.73 2.03
N ARG A 74 -1.58 -7.71 2.31
CA ARG A 74 -0.68 -7.71 3.47
C ARG A 74 -1.46 -7.82 4.78
N TRP A 75 -2.68 -7.27 4.82
CA TRP A 75 -3.60 -7.41 5.94
C TRP A 75 -4.50 -8.64 5.85
N LYS A 76 -4.39 -9.45 4.79
CA LYS A 76 -5.38 -10.45 4.42
C LYS A 76 -6.80 -9.87 4.56
N ALA A 77 -6.99 -8.62 4.11
CA ALA A 77 -8.18 -7.84 4.49
C ALA A 77 -9.49 -8.42 3.93
N ASP A 78 -9.42 -9.30 2.93
CA ASP A 78 -10.55 -10.13 2.49
C ASP A 78 -11.07 -11.05 3.62
N ASN A 79 -10.28 -11.32 4.65
CA ASN A 79 -10.66 -12.10 5.83
C ASN A 79 -11.21 -11.23 6.98
N ILE A 80 -11.23 -9.91 6.84
CA ILE A 80 -11.78 -9.00 7.84
C ILE A 80 -13.29 -8.83 7.57
N VAL A 81 -14.13 -9.10 8.58
CA VAL A 81 -15.58 -8.99 8.44
C VAL A 81 -16.01 -7.52 8.38
N SER A 82 -15.43 -6.67 9.22
CA SER A 82 -15.76 -5.25 9.29
C SER A 82 -15.01 -4.43 8.23
N GLN A 83 -15.76 -3.78 7.34
CA GLN A 83 -15.17 -2.91 6.31
C GLN A 83 -14.43 -1.71 6.93
N SER A 84 -14.95 -1.11 8.00
CA SER A 84 -14.29 0.04 8.62
C SER A 84 -12.97 -0.34 9.28
N VAL A 85 -12.90 -1.52 9.90
CA VAL A 85 -11.65 -2.06 10.45
C VAL A 85 -10.66 -2.35 9.32
N ALA A 86 -11.10 -3.01 8.25
CA ALA A 86 -10.25 -3.25 7.08
C ALA A 86 -9.70 -1.94 6.50
N ASN A 87 -10.54 -0.91 6.38
CA ASN A 87 -10.15 0.38 5.84
C ASN A 87 -9.03 1.02 6.66
N ILE A 88 -9.20 1.17 7.98
CA ILE A 88 -8.24 1.87 8.81
C ILE A 88 -6.90 1.12 8.93
N VAL A 89 -6.91 -0.21 9.01
CA VAL A 89 -5.67 -0.96 9.14
C VAL A 89 -4.87 -0.99 7.82
N VAL A 90 -5.55 -1.06 6.67
CA VAL A 90 -4.92 -1.00 5.36
C VAL A 90 -4.39 0.42 5.08
N ASP A 91 -5.15 1.45 5.40
CA ASP A 91 -4.72 2.85 5.30
C ASP A 91 -3.49 3.14 6.18
N TRP A 92 -3.41 2.55 7.37
CA TRP A 92 -2.23 2.72 8.21
C TRP A 92 -0.97 2.07 7.60
N VAL A 93 -1.11 0.94 6.92
CA VAL A 93 0.00 0.34 6.17
C VAL A 93 0.35 1.17 4.93
N TRP A 94 -0.66 1.77 4.29
CA TRP A 94 -0.47 2.72 3.20
C TRP A 94 0.41 3.91 3.63
N ALA A 95 0.07 4.54 4.74
CA ALA A 95 0.78 5.72 5.24
C ALA A 95 2.09 5.41 5.98
N SER A 96 2.24 4.24 6.60
CA SER A 96 3.33 3.97 7.55
C SER A 96 4.03 2.62 7.39
N GLY A 97 3.72 1.86 6.33
CA GLY A 97 4.37 0.58 6.05
C GLY A 97 4.19 -0.45 7.17
N SER A 98 5.29 -1.10 7.58
CA SER A 98 5.26 -2.19 8.58
C SER A 98 4.76 -1.76 9.96
N TYR A 99 4.82 -0.47 10.29
CA TYR A 99 4.27 0.05 11.53
C TYR A 99 2.75 -0.09 11.61
N GLY A 100 2.05 -0.04 10.48
CA GLY A 100 0.61 -0.26 10.42
C GLY A 100 0.21 -1.66 10.92
N VAL A 101 1.06 -2.68 10.72
CA VAL A 101 0.82 -4.04 11.22
C VAL A 101 1.29 -4.18 12.68
N THR A 102 2.54 -3.86 12.94
CA THR A 102 3.15 -4.11 14.27
C THR A 102 2.48 -3.32 15.39
N ARG A 103 1.97 -2.10 15.13
CA ARG A 103 1.22 -1.33 16.12
C ARG A 103 -0.15 -1.94 16.42
N VAL A 104 -0.87 -2.41 15.40
CA VAL A 104 -2.15 -3.08 15.60
C VAL A 104 -1.96 -4.41 16.35
N GLN A 105 -0.92 -5.19 16.03
CA GLN A 105 -0.58 -6.40 16.79
C GLN A 105 -0.36 -6.11 18.28
N LYS A 106 0.35 -5.01 18.61
CA LYS A 106 0.52 -4.57 20.01
C LYS A 106 -0.81 -4.21 20.67
N ILE A 107 -1.69 -3.49 19.97
CA ILE A 107 -3.03 -3.13 20.47
C ILE A 107 -3.86 -4.38 20.77
N LEU A 108 -3.76 -5.41 19.94
CA LEU A 108 -4.46 -6.68 20.10
C LEU A 108 -3.80 -7.64 21.12
N GLY A 109 -2.65 -7.28 21.68
CA GLY A 109 -1.94 -8.12 22.64
C GLY A 109 -1.31 -9.38 22.05
N VAL A 110 -1.09 -9.43 20.74
CA VAL A 110 -0.41 -10.55 20.06
C VAL A 110 1.06 -10.23 19.79
N ARG A 111 1.85 -11.24 19.41
CA ARG A 111 3.25 -11.04 19.02
C ARG A 111 3.35 -10.01 17.88
N ALA A 112 4.11 -8.95 18.10
CA ALA A 112 4.31 -7.86 17.14
C ALA A 112 5.42 -8.17 16.12
N ASP A 113 5.27 -9.24 15.34
CA ASP A 113 6.24 -9.70 14.34
C ASP A 113 6.03 -9.12 12.93
N GLY A 114 4.99 -8.33 12.72
CA GLY A 114 4.65 -7.69 11.45
C GLY A 114 4.03 -8.65 10.42
N ILE A 115 3.69 -9.88 10.82
CA ILE A 115 3.07 -10.89 9.98
C ILE A 115 1.60 -11.05 10.38
N VAL A 116 0.69 -10.86 9.42
CA VAL A 116 -0.73 -11.12 9.64
C VAL A 116 -0.98 -12.62 9.47
N GLY A 117 -1.23 -13.28 10.61
CA GLY A 117 -1.47 -14.72 10.76
C GLY A 117 -2.66 -15.25 9.99
#